data_AF-A0A1G1IHJ6-F1
#
_entry.id   AF-A0A1G1IHJ6-F1
#
_cell.length_a   1.000
_cell.length_b   1.000
_cell.length_c   1.000
_cell.angle_alpha   90.00
_cell.angle_beta   90.00
_cell.angle_gamma   90.00
#
_symmetry.space_group_name_H-M   'P 1'
#
loop_
_entity.id
_entity.type
_entity.pdbx_description
1 polymer ?
#
loop_
_entity_poly.entity_id
_entity_poly.type
_entity_poly.pdbx_seq_one_letter_code
_entity_poly.pdbx_strand_id
1 'polypeptide(L)'
;MPVDLSQALDIIGNLIASLKQYASKLPARVPLASVPGGIKPTPESIESYENAVSRFRSQSGSSVYKKFHDPLIESLEAFEAGKLLGSVQPLLAVLDHLDVMKRDKLIAVSPPDEKRVVEYRTALHKILPGNKPELEGAGRGM
;
A
#
# COMPACT_ATOMS: atom_id res chain seq x y z
N MET A 1 14.32 -14.21 14.09
CA MET A 1 12.90 -14.42 14.44
C MET A 1 12.10 -14.37 13.16
N PRO A 2 11.08 -15.22 12.97
CA PRO A 2 10.16 -15.07 11.84
C PRO A 2 9.52 -13.68 11.91
N VAL A 3 9.23 -13.07 10.76
CA VAL A 3 8.47 -11.82 10.75
C VAL A 3 7.07 -12.11 11.27
N ASP A 4 6.69 -11.46 12.35
CA ASP A 4 5.30 -11.41 12.79
C ASP A 4 4.48 -10.56 11.81
N LEU A 5 3.25 -10.97 11.54
CA LEU A 5 2.32 -10.26 10.65
C LEU A 5 2.22 -8.78 11.03
N SER A 6 2.18 -8.47 12.34
CA SER A 6 2.10 -7.10 12.83
C SER A 6 3.30 -6.24 12.43
N GLN A 7 4.52 -6.82 12.33
CA GLN A 7 5.71 -6.12 11.84
C GLN A 7 5.64 -5.89 10.33
N ALA A 8 5.19 -6.89 9.57
CA ALA A 8 4.94 -6.73 8.13
C ALA A 8 3.91 -5.63 7.85
N LEU A 9 2.81 -5.62 8.61
CA LEU A 9 1.76 -4.61 8.52
C LEU A 9 2.24 -3.21 8.93
N ASP A 10 3.11 -3.09 9.93
CA ASP A 10 3.69 -1.81 10.32
C ASP A 10 4.49 -1.18 9.15
N ILE A 11 5.33 -1.98 8.50
CA ILE A 11 6.11 -1.54 7.34
C ILE A 11 5.20 -1.16 6.19
N ILE A 12 4.20 -1.99 5.86
CA ILE A 12 3.21 -1.69 4.82
C ILE A 12 2.45 -0.40 5.15
N GLY A 13 2.07 -0.20 6.41
CA GLY A 13 1.41 1.02 6.88
C GLY A 13 2.27 2.26 6.63
N ASN A 14 3.58 2.18 6.86
CA ASN A 14 4.52 3.27 6.57
C ASN A 14 4.60 3.57 5.06
N LEU A 15 4.64 2.53 4.21
CA LEU A 15 4.60 2.71 2.75
C LEU A 15 3.32 3.43 2.30
N ILE A 16 2.16 3.01 2.83
CA ILE A 16 0.87 3.64 2.54
C ILE A 16 0.84 5.08 3.01
N ALA A 17 1.38 5.38 4.19
CA ALA A 17 1.49 6.74 4.71
C ALA A 17 2.30 7.65 3.77
N SER A 18 3.44 7.15 3.27
CA SER A 18 4.26 7.85 2.28
C SER A 18 3.49 8.12 0.99
N LEU A 19 2.72 7.15 0.48
CA LEU A 19 1.86 7.34 -0.69
C LEU A 19 0.75 8.37 -0.45
N LYS A 20 0.11 8.37 0.73
CA LYS A 20 -0.92 9.36 1.09
C LYS A 20 -0.35 10.77 1.16
N GLN A 21 0.86 10.91 1.73
CA GLN A 21 1.53 12.19 1.83
C GLN A 21 1.91 12.72 0.45
N TYR A 22 2.41 11.84 -0.42
CA TYR A 22 2.71 12.17 -1.80
C TYR A 22 1.43 12.51 -2.60
N ALA A 23 0.36 11.73 -2.46
CA ALA A 23 -0.93 12.00 -3.09
C ALA A 23 -1.53 13.35 -2.65
N SER A 24 -1.38 13.73 -1.37
CA SER A 24 -1.80 15.04 -0.86
C SER A 24 -1.03 16.21 -1.44
N LYS A 25 0.20 15.98 -1.93
CA LYS A 25 1.02 17.00 -2.63
C LYS A 25 0.66 17.11 -4.12
N LEU A 26 -0.10 16.17 -4.68
CA LEU A 26 -0.53 16.23 -6.07
C LEU A 26 -1.72 17.18 -6.21
N PRO A 27 -1.73 18.06 -7.22
CA PRO A 27 -2.86 18.95 -7.46
C PRO A 27 -4.13 18.16 -7.80
N ALA A 28 -5.27 18.55 -7.20
CA ALA A 28 -6.57 17.85 -7.26
C ALA A 28 -7.19 17.68 -8.66
N ARG A 29 -6.59 18.28 -9.70
CA ARG A 29 -7.05 18.21 -11.10
C ARG A 29 -5.86 17.94 -12.01
N VAL A 30 -5.47 16.68 -12.13
CA VAL A 30 -4.67 16.23 -13.26
C VAL A 30 -5.32 14.96 -13.81
N PRO A 31 -5.81 14.98 -15.07
CA PRO A 31 -6.09 13.77 -15.81
C PRO A 31 -4.77 12.99 -15.93
N LEU A 32 -4.62 11.95 -15.10
CA LEU A 32 -3.39 11.12 -15.00
C LEU A 32 -3.04 10.40 -16.32
N ALA A 33 -3.90 10.48 -17.33
CA ALA A 33 -3.64 9.94 -18.66
C ALA A 33 -2.71 10.81 -19.52
N SER A 34 -2.41 12.06 -19.15
CA SER A 34 -1.79 13.02 -20.09
C SER A 34 -0.56 13.79 -19.59
N VAL A 35 0.06 13.41 -18.47
CA VAL A 35 1.33 14.04 -18.04
C VAL A 35 2.48 13.04 -18.17
N PRO A 36 3.31 13.14 -19.23
CA PRO A 36 4.56 12.40 -19.31
C PRO A 36 5.54 12.98 -18.28
N GLY A 37 5.43 12.52 -17.03
CA GLY A 37 6.23 13.01 -15.91
C GLY A 37 5.39 13.53 -14.76
N GLY A 38 4.53 12.67 -14.19
CA GLY A 38 3.87 12.93 -12.90
C GLY A 38 4.89 13.41 -11.88
N ILE A 39 4.53 14.43 -11.09
CA ILE A 39 5.39 15.11 -10.12
C ILE A 39 6.25 14.09 -9.40
N LYS A 40 7.56 14.03 -9.66
CA LYS A 40 8.39 12.98 -9.03
C LYS A 40 8.37 13.16 -7.51
N PRO A 41 8.27 12.08 -6.72
CA PRO A 41 8.43 12.18 -5.29
C PRO A 41 9.80 12.74 -4.94
N THR A 42 9.86 13.43 -3.81
CA THR A 42 11.13 13.96 -3.29
C THR A 42 12.11 12.82 -3.01
N PRO A 43 13.42 13.02 -3.23
CA PRO A 43 14.44 11.99 -3.00
C PRO A 43 14.35 11.44 -1.57
N GLU A 44 14.14 12.28 -0.56
CA GLU A 44 13.92 11.84 0.83
C GLU A 44 12.74 10.86 0.99
N SER A 45 11.67 11.05 0.22
CA SER A 45 10.51 10.14 0.27
C SER A 45 10.81 8.83 -0.45
N ILE A 46 11.58 8.87 -1.54
CA ILE A 46 12.05 7.68 -2.26
C ILE A 46 12.96 6.86 -1.34
N GLU A 47 13.97 7.50 -0.74
CA GLU A 47 14.90 6.84 0.19
C GLU A 47 14.19 6.23 1.39
N SER A 48 13.19 6.93 1.96
CA SER A 48 12.38 6.40 3.05
C SER A 48 11.56 5.17 2.62
N TYR A 49 10.99 5.21 1.42
CA TYR A 49 10.24 4.09 0.84
C TYR A 49 11.14 2.88 0.56
N GLU A 50 12.30 3.11 -0.06
CA GLU A 50 13.31 2.10 -0.33
C GLU A 50 13.81 1.46 0.97
N ASN A 51 14.08 2.26 1.99
CA ASN A 51 14.52 1.76 3.29
C ASN A 51 13.45 0.83 3.92
N ALA A 52 12.18 1.21 3.83
CA ALA A 52 11.07 0.39 4.29
C ALA A 52 10.95 -0.93 3.51
N VAL A 53 11.08 -0.91 2.18
CA VAL A 53 11.08 -2.13 1.35
C VAL A 53 12.28 -3.01 1.63
N SER A 54 13.48 -2.44 1.75
CA SER A 54 14.72 -3.15 2.09
C SER A 54 14.61 -3.81 3.46
N ARG A 55 14.07 -3.08 4.44
CA ARG A 55 13.81 -3.57 5.80
C ARG A 55 12.76 -4.69 5.80
N PHE A 56 11.73 -4.61 4.95
CA PHE A 56 10.77 -5.71 4.77
C PHE A 56 11.46 -6.95 4.22
N ARG A 57 12.29 -6.80 3.18
CA ARG A 57 12.99 -7.91 2.51
C ARG A 57 13.99 -8.61 3.43
N SER A 58 14.75 -7.82 4.19
CA SER A 58 15.72 -8.32 5.15
C SER A 58 15.05 -9.17 6.24
N GLN A 59 13.91 -8.69 6.76
CA GLN A 59 13.18 -9.41 7.79
C GLN A 59 12.39 -10.62 7.24
N SER A 60 11.83 -10.50 6.04
CA SER A 60 10.95 -11.51 5.42
C SER A 60 11.69 -12.59 4.63
N GLY A 61 13.03 -12.55 4.56
CA GLY A 61 13.88 -13.36 3.68
C GLY A 61 13.66 -14.88 3.71
N SER A 62 13.21 -15.44 4.83
CA SER A 62 12.87 -16.87 4.98
C SER A 62 11.42 -17.13 5.43
N SER A 63 10.56 -16.11 5.37
CA SER A 63 9.17 -16.20 5.80
C SER A 63 8.22 -16.40 4.62
N VAL A 64 6.98 -16.78 4.91
CA VAL A 64 5.87 -16.84 3.93
C VAL A 64 5.58 -15.49 3.24
N TYR A 65 6.13 -14.40 3.79
CA TYR A 65 6.07 -13.03 3.25
C TYR A 65 7.08 -12.76 2.12
N LYS A 66 8.02 -13.68 1.83
CA LYS A 66 9.01 -13.50 0.75
C LYS A 66 8.38 -13.22 -0.63
N LYS A 67 7.20 -13.78 -0.88
CA LYS A 67 6.42 -13.54 -2.11
C LYS A 67 5.95 -12.09 -2.29
N PHE A 68 6.03 -11.28 -1.23
CA PHE A 68 5.70 -9.86 -1.28
C PHE A 68 6.90 -8.99 -1.69
N HIS A 69 8.09 -9.56 -1.88
CA HIS A 69 9.25 -8.79 -2.28
C HIS A 69 9.09 -8.19 -3.68
N ASP A 70 8.71 -8.99 -4.68
CA ASP A 70 8.45 -8.53 -6.04
C ASP A 70 7.42 -7.38 -6.10
N PRO A 71 6.18 -7.53 -5.58
CA PRO A 71 5.20 -6.45 -5.65
C PRO A 71 5.63 -5.21 -4.87
N LEU A 72 6.39 -5.34 -3.77
CA LEU A 72 6.93 -4.19 -3.06
C LEU A 72 8.02 -3.45 -3.86
N ILE A 73 8.82 -4.19 -4.64
CA ILE A 73 9.83 -3.60 -5.54
C ILE A 73 9.11 -2.89 -6.70
N GLU A 74 8.14 -3.53 -7.35
CA GLU A 74 7.34 -2.90 -8.41
C GLU A 74 6.65 -1.62 -7.91
N SER A 75 6.18 -1.62 -6.66
CA SER A 75 5.59 -0.45 -6.02
C SER A 75 6.57 0.71 -5.87
N LEU A 76 7.80 0.40 -5.43
CA LEU A 76 8.91 1.35 -5.29
C LEU A 76 9.31 1.92 -6.65
N GLU A 77 9.54 1.08 -7.65
CA GLU A 77 9.92 1.52 -9.00
C GLU A 77 8.88 2.45 -9.62
N ALA A 78 7.59 2.12 -9.43
CA ALA A 78 6.50 2.99 -9.85
C ALA A 78 6.48 4.32 -9.06
N PHE A 79 6.82 4.29 -7.77
CA PHE A 79 6.86 5.47 -6.92
C PHE A 79 7.98 6.40 -7.39
N GLU A 80 9.18 5.88 -7.58
CA GLU A 80 10.34 6.58 -8.15
C GLU A 80 10.05 7.20 -9.52
N ALA A 81 9.27 6.49 -10.35
CA ALA A 81 8.82 6.98 -11.65
C ALA A 81 7.72 8.06 -11.57
N GLY A 82 7.22 8.41 -10.38
CA GLY A 82 6.10 9.34 -10.18
C GLY A 82 4.74 8.76 -10.59
N LYS A 83 4.63 7.44 -10.68
CA LYS A 83 3.41 6.71 -11.07
C LYS A 83 2.66 6.24 -9.82
N LEU A 84 1.93 7.15 -9.18
CA LEU A 84 1.14 6.85 -7.97
C LEU A 84 0.26 5.59 -8.09
N LEU A 85 -0.47 5.45 -9.20
CA LEU A 85 -1.33 4.28 -9.42
C LEU A 85 -0.51 3.00 -9.56
N GLY A 86 0.64 3.07 -10.22
CA GLY A 86 1.57 1.94 -10.34
C GLY A 86 2.16 1.55 -8.99
N SER A 87 2.27 2.46 -8.03
CA SER A 87 2.72 2.17 -6.67
C SER A 87 1.63 1.57 -5.79
N VAL A 88 0.37 1.98 -6.00
CA VAL A 88 -0.78 1.54 -5.19
C VAL A 88 -1.22 0.13 -5.55
N GLN A 89 -1.23 -0.24 -6.83
CA GLN A 89 -1.71 -1.55 -7.30
C GLN A 89 -0.96 -2.73 -6.67
N PRO A 90 0.39 -2.75 -6.62
CA PRO A 90 1.11 -3.86 -6.00
C PRO A 90 0.88 -3.96 -4.49
N LEU A 91 0.70 -2.83 -3.78
CA LEU A 91 0.35 -2.85 -2.36
C LEU A 91 -1.04 -3.44 -2.12
N LEU A 92 -2.02 -3.13 -2.98
CA LEU A 92 -3.34 -3.77 -2.92
C LEU A 92 -3.24 -5.28 -3.14
N ALA A 93 -2.42 -5.72 -4.09
CA ALA A 93 -2.17 -7.14 -4.33
C ALA A 93 -1.54 -7.84 -3.12
N VAL A 94 -0.62 -7.18 -2.41
CA VAL A 94 -0.05 -7.70 -1.15
C VAL A 94 -1.14 -7.89 -0.10
N LEU A 95 -2.03 -6.91 0.09
CA LEU A 95 -3.14 -7.02 1.05
C LEU A 95 -4.14 -8.12 0.67
N ASP A 96 -4.44 -8.28 -0.61
CA ASP A 96 -5.32 -9.35 -1.10
C ASP A 96 -4.72 -10.73 -0.85
N HIS A 97 -3.43 -10.89 -1.14
CA HIS A 97 -2.70 -12.12 -0.84
C HIS A 97 -2.63 -12.41 0.66
N LEU A 98 -2.57 -11.41 1.55
CA LEU A 98 -2.66 -11.63 2.99
C LEU A 98 -4.03 -12.21 3.39
N ASP A 99 -5.13 -11.75 2.77
CA ASP A 99 -6.46 -12.32 3.00
C ASP A 99 -6.54 -13.77 2.51
N VAL A 100 -5.96 -14.08 1.34
CA VAL A 100 -5.86 -15.44 0.83
C VAL A 100 -5.04 -16.33 1.78
N MET A 101 -3.88 -15.86 2.26
CA MET A 101 -3.05 -16.61 3.21
C MET A 101 -3.75 -16.87 4.54
N LYS A 102 -4.54 -15.90 5.01
CA LYS A 102 -5.38 -16.06 6.18
C LYS A 102 -6.43 -17.15 5.96
N ARG A 103 -7.14 -17.12 4.82
CA ARG A 103 -8.15 -18.14 4.46
C ARG A 103 -7.54 -19.53 4.37
N ASP A 104 -6.34 -19.63 3.82
CA ASP A 104 -5.57 -20.87 3.69
C ASP A 104 -4.88 -21.28 5.02
N LYS A 105 -5.07 -20.51 6.09
CA LYS A 105 -4.44 -20.71 7.42
C LYS A 105 -2.91 -20.78 7.38
N LEU A 106 -2.29 -20.15 6.39
CA LEU A 106 -0.83 -20.02 6.26
C LEU A 106 -0.25 -19.02 7.28
N ILE A 107 -1.09 -18.09 7.76
CA ILE A 107 -0.72 -17.09 8.77
C ILE A 107 -1.80 -16.98 9.84
N ALA A 108 -1.39 -16.72 11.07
CA ALA A 108 -2.29 -16.32 12.14
C ALA A 108 -2.50 -14.81 12.05
N VAL A 109 -3.75 -14.38 11.85
CA VAL A 109 -4.14 -12.97 11.83
C VAL A 109 -4.94 -12.68 13.08
N SER A 110 -4.46 -11.75 13.90
CA SER A 110 -5.22 -11.30 15.08
C SER A 110 -6.30 -10.30 14.64
N PRO A 111 -7.41 -10.14 15.41
CA PRO A 111 -8.42 -9.10 15.15
C PRO A 111 -7.85 -7.68 14.92
N PRO A 112 -6.83 -7.19 15.66
CA PRO A 112 -6.23 -5.89 15.37
C PRO A 112 -5.47 -5.85 14.03
N ASP A 113 -4.81 -6.93 13.63
CA ASP A 113 -4.10 -7.01 12.35
C ASP A 113 -5.09 -7.02 11.17
N GLU A 114 -6.22 -7.71 11.32
CA GLU A 114 -7.30 -7.70 10.33
C GLU A 114 -7.87 -6.30 10.13
N LYS A 115 -8.16 -5.60 11.23
CA LYS A 115 -8.64 -4.21 11.17
C LYS A 115 -7.64 -3.32 10.42
N ARG A 116 -6.34 -3.48 10.68
CA ARG A 116 -5.27 -2.76 9.97
C ARG A 116 -5.28 -3.04 8.47
N VAL A 117 -5.40 -4.30 8.05
CA VAL A 117 -5.48 -4.68 6.63
C VAL A 117 -6.65 -3.98 5.93
N VAL A 118 -7.83 -3.94 6.56
CA VAL A 118 -9.02 -3.25 6.03
C VAL A 118 -8.82 -1.74 5.93
N GLU A 119 -8.22 -1.13 6.96
CA GLU A 119 -7.90 0.30 6.99
C GLU A 119 -6.89 0.68 5.89
N TYR A 120 -5.85 -0.14 5.73
CA TYR A 120 -4.82 0.02 4.69
C TYR A 120 -5.41 -0.10 3.28
N ARG A 121 -6.27 -1.08 3.04
CA ARG A 121 -6.98 -1.24 1.78
C ARG A 121 -7.84 -0.02 1.48
N THR A 122 -8.61 0.43 2.47
CA THR A 122 -9.47 1.61 2.33
C THR A 122 -8.63 2.86 2.04
N ALA A 123 -7.50 3.03 2.70
CA ALA A 123 -6.59 4.13 2.47
C ALA A 123 -6.02 4.11 1.04
N LEU A 124 -5.57 2.95 0.55
CA LEU A 124 -5.08 2.79 -0.82
C LEU A 124 -6.17 3.07 -1.87
N HIS A 125 -7.39 2.58 -1.65
CA HIS A 125 -8.53 2.88 -2.53
C HIS A 125 -8.88 4.37 -2.57
N LYS A 126 -8.73 5.10 -1.45
CA LYS A 126 -8.93 6.55 -1.41
C LYS A 126 -7.87 7.33 -2.20
N ILE A 127 -6.68 6.76 -2.40
CA ILE A 127 -5.60 7.35 -3.22
C ILE A 127 -5.89 7.19 -4.71
N LEU A 128 -6.62 6.13 -5.11
CA LEU A 128 -7.00 5.90 -6.50
C LEU A 128 -8.06 6.94 -6.95
N PRO A 129 -7.79 7.78 -7.97
CA PRO A 129 -8.76 8.69 -8.55
C PRO A 129 -9.75 7.85 -9.37
N GLY A 130 -10.95 7.70 -8.83
CA GLY A 130 -12.02 6.93 -9.47
C GLY A 130 -12.84 6.09 -8.51
N ASN A 131 -12.38 5.84 -7.28
CA ASN A 131 -13.17 5.10 -6.30
C ASN A 131 -13.74 6.04 -5.23
N LYS A 132 -14.60 6.94 -5.67
CA LYS A 132 -15.62 7.54 -4.81
C LYS A 132 -16.83 6.60 -4.91
N PRO A 133 -16.97 5.55 -4.09
CA PRO A 133 -18.29 5.01 -3.89
C PRO A 133 -19.09 6.14 -3.25
N GLU A 134 -20.10 6.64 -3.94
CA GLU A 134 -21.10 7.54 -3.36
C GLU A 134 -22.01 6.81 -2.34
N LEU A 135 -21.43 6.00 -1.46
CA LEU A 135 -22.13 5.20 -0.45
C LEU A 135 -21.15 5.15 0.73
N GLU A 136 -21.25 6.00 1.75
CA GLU A 136 -22.28 5.95 2.79
C GLU A 136 -22.77 7.37 3.14
N GLY A 137 -23.77 7.81 2.39
CA GLY A 137 -24.59 8.98 2.68
C GLY A 137 -26.01 8.74 2.18
N ALA A 138 -26.52 7.52 2.31
CA ALA A 138 -27.92 7.20 2.06
C ALA A 138 -28.62 7.04 3.40
N GLY A 139 -29.62 7.90 3.63
CA GLY A 139 -30.15 8.22 4.93
C GLY A 139 -30.74 7.06 5.71
N ARG A 140 -30.49 7.09 7.02
CA ARG A 140 -31.43 6.52 7.99
C ARG A 140 -32.40 7.64 8.38
N GLY A 141 -33.25 8.00 7.43
CA GLY A 141 -34.50 8.69 7.71
C GLY A 141 -35.58 7.61 7.74
N MET A 142 -36.01 7.29 8.96
CA MET A 142 -37.32 6.75 9.39
C MET A 142 -37.19 6.40 10.87
#